data_AF-A0AAD8HJE7-F1
#
_entry.id   AF-A0AAD8HJE7-F1
#
_cell.length_a   1.000
_cell.length_b   1.000
_cell.length_c   1.000
_cell.angle_alpha   90.00
_cell.angle_beta   90.00
_cell.angle_gamma   90.00
#
_symmetry.space_group_name_H-M   'P 1'
#
loop_
_entity.id
_entity.type
_entity.pdbx_description
1 polymer ?
#
loop_
_entity_poly.entity_id
_entity_poly.type
_entity_poly.pdbx_seq_one_letter_code
_entity_poly.pdbx_strand_id
1 'polypeptide(L)'
;MSSWRTLILRIGEKSPDYGTNSVDFRDHIETCFGVLRRELDHREDDIFKFLLECAEQLPHKIPLYGTLVGLLNLENDGFVKKVVETIHTRLQEALDCGNCSTIRILMRFLTVLMCCKVVQPSALLVVFETLLSSAATIVDEEKGNPSWQACADFYVTCILSCLPWGGSELIEQVPEEIERVIVGIEAYLSIRRHCSDIGVSAFEDSDSTHKVHSEKDFLEDLWGRIQDLSNNGWKLDSGNYDT
;
A
#
# COMPACT_ATOMS: atom_id res chain seq x y z
N MET A 1 -3.15 -19.86 28.04
CA MET A 1 -3.83 -18.77 27.32
C MET A 1 -2.81 -18.10 26.45
N SER A 2 -3.05 -18.03 25.14
CA SER A 2 -2.18 -17.32 24.22
C SER A 2 -2.23 -15.82 24.55
N SER A 3 -1.07 -15.20 24.70
CA SER A 3 -0.97 -13.75 24.92
C SER A 3 -1.55 -13.02 23.70
N TRP A 4 -2.24 -11.91 23.90
CA TRP A 4 -2.75 -11.06 22.82
C TRP A 4 -1.63 -10.66 21.83
N ARG A 5 -0.39 -10.53 22.31
CA ARG A 5 0.81 -10.32 21.46
C ARG A 5 1.03 -11.46 20.48
N THR A 6 0.92 -12.71 20.95
CA THR A 6 1.11 -13.88 20.10
C THR A 6 0.03 -13.98 19.03
N LEU A 7 -1.21 -13.63 19.37
CA LEU A 7 -2.33 -13.60 18.42
C LEU A 7 -2.06 -12.55 17.32
N ILE A 8 -1.79 -11.29 17.68
CA ILE A 8 -1.46 -10.25 16.67
C ILE A 8 -0.30 -10.71 15.77
N LEU A 9 0.79 -11.22 16.35
CA LEU A 9 1.97 -11.59 15.57
C LEU A 9 1.68 -12.74 14.58
N ARG A 10 0.93 -13.75 15.03
CA ARG A 10 0.68 -14.99 14.29
C ARG A 10 -0.62 -15.02 13.52
N ILE A 11 -1.32 -13.90 13.41
CA ILE A 11 -2.55 -13.84 12.61
C ILE A 11 -2.26 -14.30 11.18
N GLY A 12 -3.15 -15.14 10.65
CA GLY A 12 -3.01 -15.80 9.34
C GLY A 12 -1.96 -16.92 9.25
N GLU A 13 -1.27 -17.28 10.33
CA GLU A 13 -0.33 -18.41 10.34
C GLU A 13 -0.97 -19.68 10.91
N LYS A 14 -0.47 -20.84 10.48
CA LYS A 14 -0.78 -22.11 11.14
C LYS A 14 -0.16 -22.11 12.54
N SER A 15 -0.94 -21.77 13.55
CA SER A 15 -0.50 -21.70 14.95
C SER A 15 -1.47 -22.44 15.87
N PRO A 16 -1.00 -23.17 16.89
CA PRO A 16 -1.87 -23.75 17.92
C PRO A 16 -2.68 -22.68 18.67
N ASP A 17 -2.24 -21.41 18.63
CA ASP A 17 -2.94 -20.27 19.24
C ASP A 17 -4.32 -20.00 18.61
N TYR A 18 -4.54 -20.46 17.37
CA TYR A 18 -5.80 -20.29 16.63
C TYR A 18 -6.58 -21.61 16.44
N GLY A 19 -6.15 -22.70 17.07
CA GLY A 19 -6.77 -24.03 16.89
C GLY A 19 -6.20 -24.84 15.72
N THR A 20 -6.62 -26.10 15.59
CA THR A 20 -5.97 -27.08 14.70
C THR A 20 -6.48 -27.11 13.25
N ASN A 21 -5.51 -27.15 12.33
CA ASN A 21 -5.45 -27.70 10.95
C ASN A 21 -6.12 -26.99 9.75
N SER A 22 -7.01 -26.01 9.92
CA SER A 22 -7.47 -25.17 8.80
C SER A 22 -7.21 -23.70 9.10
N VAL A 23 -6.54 -22.98 8.18
CA VAL A 23 -6.35 -21.52 8.28
C VAL A 23 -7.62 -20.87 7.74
N ASP A 24 -8.64 -20.76 8.58
CA ASP A 24 -9.73 -19.83 8.29
C ASP A 24 -9.31 -18.44 8.78
N PHE A 25 -8.95 -17.57 7.84
CA PHE A 25 -8.53 -16.20 8.16
C PHE A 25 -9.60 -15.42 8.91
N ARG A 26 -10.89 -15.71 8.65
CA ARG A 26 -11.99 -15.07 9.34
C ARG A 26 -11.99 -15.43 10.82
N ASP A 27 -11.92 -16.73 11.13
CA ASP A 27 -11.89 -17.22 12.52
C ASP A 27 -10.67 -16.68 13.27
N HIS A 28 -9.51 -16.58 12.60
CA HIS A 28 -8.31 -15.99 13.18
C HIS A 28 -8.52 -14.50 13.52
N ILE A 29 -9.12 -13.73 12.61
CA ILE A 29 -9.42 -12.31 12.83
C ILE A 29 -10.43 -12.15 13.97
N GLU A 30 -11.55 -12.89 13.95
CA GLU A 30 -12.59 -12.81 14.98
C GLU A 30 -12.06 -13.20 16.37
N THR A 31 -11.23 -14.25 16.44
CA THR A 31 -10.58 -14.68 17.70
C THR A 31 -9.62 -13.61 18.21
N CYS A 32 -8.77 -13.06 17.33
CA CYS A 32 -7.82 -12.02 17.71
C CYS A 32 -8.55 -10.76 18.20
N PHE A 33 -9.53 -10.29 17.43
CA PHE A 33 -10.36 -9.15 17.79
C PHE A 33 -11.06 -9.34 19.12
N GLY A 34 -11.68 -10.51 19.37
CA GLY A 34 -12.38 -10.79 20.62
C GLY A 34 -11.49 -10.73 21.86
N VAL A 35 -10.20 -11.09 21.73
CA VAL A 35 -9.20 -10.94 22.81
C VAL A 35 -8.77 -9.49 22.94
N LEU A 36 -8.43 -8.82 21.83
CA LEU A 36 -7.98 -7.42 21.85
C LEU A 36 -9.04 -6.49 22.46
N ARG A 37 -10.31 -6.68 22.12
CA ARG A 37 -11.41 -5.88 22.67
C ARG A 37 -11.49 -5.95 24.19
N ARG A 38 -11.19 -7.11 24.80
CA ARG A 38 -11.22 -7.28 26.27
C ARG A 38 -10.00 -6.69 26.96
N GLU A 39 -8.85 -6.67 26.30
CA GLU A 39 -7.60 -6.17 26.85
C GLU A 39 -7.40 -4.66 26.61
N LEU A 40 -8.16 -4.07 25.69
CA LEU A 40 -8.00 -2.68 25.25
C LEU A 40 -8.07 -1.70 26.43
N ASP A 41 -9.04 -1.86 27.33
CA ASP A 41 -9.26 -0.98 28.50
C ASP A 41 -8.07 -0.94 29.48
N HIS A 42 -7.20 -1.96 29.45
CA HIS A 42 -6.10 -2.10 30.39
C HIS A 42 -4.72 -1.98 29.76
N ARG A 43 -4.62 -2.17 28.44
CA ARG A 43 -3.36 -2.29 27.71
C ARG A 43 -3.36 -1.52 26.40
N GLU A 44 -4.17 -0.47 26.30
CA GLU A 44 -4.36 0.31 25.08
C GLU A 44 -3.02 0.69 24.41
N ASP A 45 -2.12 1.35 25.15
CA ASP A 45 -0.82 1.80 24.63
C ASP A 45 0.09 0.66 24.15
N ASP A 46 0.06 -0.45 24.89
CA ASP A 46 0.84 -1.66 24.60
C ASP A 46 0.35 -2.33 23.32
N ILE A 47 -0.98 -2.46 23.16
CA ILE A 47 -1.63 -3.02 21.97
C ILE A 47 -1.40 -2.10 20.77
N PHE A 48 -1.62 -0.81 20.96
CA PHE A 48 -1.39 0.24 19.96
C PHE A 48 0.02 0.15 19.39
N LYS A 49 1.05 0.17 20.26
CA LYS A 49 2.45 0.14 19.84
C LYS A 49 2.78 -1.15 19.09
N PHE A 50 2.36 -2.30 19.63
CA PHE A 50 2.68 -3.59 19.05
C PHE A 50 1.99 -3.83 17.70
N LEU A 51 0.73 -3.38 17.56
CA LEU A 51 -0.02 -3.50 16.31
C LEU A 51 0.65 -2.69 15.18
N LEU A 52 1.06 -1.46 15.47
CA LEU A 52 1.79 -0.62 14.51
C LEU A 52 3.16 -1.21 14.14
N GLU A 53 3.91 -1.71 15.12
CA GLU A 53 5.18 -2.40 14.87
C GLU A 53 4.96 -3.63 13.96
N CYS A 54 3.93 -4.43 14.21
CA CYS A 54 3.61 -5.57 13.35
C CYS A 54 3.24 -5.14 11.93
N ALA A 55 2.42 -4.09 11.75
CA ALA A 55 2.05 -3.60 10.43
C ALA A 55 3.27 -3.11 9.63
N GLU A 56 4.24 -2.48 10.31
CA GLU A 56 5.46 -2.00 9.67
C GLU A 56 6.48 -3.10 9.38
N GLN A 57 6.65 -4.06 10.29
CA GLN A 57 7.65 -5.12 10.15
C GLN A 57 7.16 -6.32 9.34
N LEU A 58 5.84 -6.51 9.19
CA LEU A 58 5.23 -7.63 8.48
C LEU A 58 4.28 -7.14 7.36
N PRO A 59 4.80 -6.46 6.33
CA PRO A 59 3.98 -5.79 5.31
C PRO A 59 3.10 -6.74 4.47
N HIS A 60 3.42 -8.03 4.44
CA HIS A 60 2.61 -9.06 3.78
C HIS A 60 1.32 -9.42 4.55
N LYS A 61 1.23 -9.05 5.84
CA LYS A 61 0.04 -9.25 6.69
C LYS A 61 -0.79 -7.99 6.88
N ILE A 62 -0.45 -6.88 6.23
CA ILE A 62 -1.16 -5.60 6.32
C ILE A 62 -2.69 -5.74 6.18
N PRO A 63 -3.25 -6.54 5.23
CA PRO A 63 -4.70 -6.73 5.14
C PRO A 63 -5.34 -7.28 6.43
N LEU A 64 -4.65 -8.18 7.13
CA LEU A 64 -5.13 -8.77 8.38
C LEU A 64 -5.12 -7.71 9.49
N TYR A 65 -4.05 -6.92 9.59
CA TYR A 65 -3.95 -5.83 10.55
C TYR A 65 -4.95 -4.72 10.28
N GLY A 66 -5.13 -4.33 9.01
CA GLY A 66 -6.13 -3.34 8.62
C GLY A 66 -7.54 -3.78 8.95
N THR A 67 -7.87 -5.06 8.73
CA THR A 67 -9.18 -5.62 9.09
C THR A 67 -9.40 -5.57 10.61
N LEU A 68 -8.38 -5.92 11.41
CA LEU A 68 -8.45 -5.79 12.87
C LEU A 68 -8.67 -4.33 13.30
N VAL A 69 -7.96 -3.37 12.70
CA VAL A 69 -8.15 -1.94 12.99
C VAL A 69 -9.57 -1.50 12.60
N GLY A 70 -10.09 -1.95 11.47
CA GLY A 70 -11.47 -1.68 11.04
C GLY A 70 -12.52 -2.21 12.03
N LEU A 71 -12.33 -3.42 12.57
CA LEU A 71 -13.19 -3.97 13.62
C LEU A 71 -13.08 -3.18 14.93
N LEU A 72 -11.86 -2.80 15.33
CA LEU A 72 -11.64 -1.97 16.51
C LEU A 72 -12.26 -0.58 16.37
N ASN A 73 -12.35 -0.04 15.16
CA ASN A 73 -12.97 1.26 14.88
C ASN A 73 -14.46 1.28 15.25
N LEU A 74 -15.14 0.13 15.15
CA LEU A 74 -16.55 0.00 15.54
C LEU A 74 -16.76 0.01 17.06
N GLU A 75 -15.72 -0.28 17.84
CA GLU A 75 -15.79 -0.40 19.30
C GLU A 75 -15.16 0.80 20.02
N ASN A 76 -14.04 1.32 19.50
CA ASN A 76 -13.29 2.44 20.07
C ASN A 76 -12.66 3.28 18.95
N ASP A 77 -13.38 4.30 18.51
CA ASP A 77 -12.94 5.25 17.49
C ASP A 77 -11.75 6.12 17.98
N GLY A 78 -11.68 6.41 19.28
CA GLY A 78 -10.57 7.13 19.90
C GLY A 78 -9.22 6.42 19.73
N PHE A 79 -9.19 5.10 19.95
CA PHE A 79 -8.01 4.26 19.72
C PHE A 79 -7.58 4.30 18.24
N VAL A 80 -8.53 4.13 17.32
CA VAL A 80 -8.23 4.09 15.89
C VAL A 80 -7.83 5.46 15.36
N LYS A 81 -8.39 6.54 15.91
CA LYS A 81 -7.95 7.90 15.60
C LYS A 81 -6.46 8.08 15.93
N LYS A 82 -6.00 7.58 17.08
CA LYS A 82 -4.58 7.60 17.46
C LYS A 82 -3.70 6.79 16.51
N VAL A 83 -4.20 5.65 15.99
CA VAL A 83 -3.55 4.85 14.94
C VAL A 83 -3.35 5.69 13.68
N VAL A 84 -4.41 6.34 13.17
CA VAL A 84 -4.35 7.16 11.96
C VAL A 84 -3.45 8.39 12.14
N GLU A 85 -3.55 9.10 13.27
CA GLU A 85 -2.69 10.26 13.60
C GLU A 85 -1.20 9.87 13.66
N THR A 86 -0.89 8.69 14.18
CA THR A 86 0.49 8.20 14.25
C THR A 86 1.02 7.78 12.89
N ILE A 87 0.21 7.12 12.07
CA ILE A 87 0.58 6.80 10.68
C ILE A 87 0.85 8.07 9.89
N HIS A 88 0.00 9.10 10.05
CA HIS A 88 0.19 10.40 9.42
C HIS A 88 1.50 11.06 9.85
N THR A 89 1.77 11.12 11.16
CA THR A 89 3.02 11.69 11.70
C THR A 89 4.25 10.93 11.19
N ARG A 90 4.23 9.60 11.22
CA ARG A 90 5.34 8.76 10.73
C ARG A 90 5.54 8.87 9.23
N LEU A 91 4.46 9.05 8.46
CA LEU A 91 4.57 9.26 7.02
C LEU A 91 5.25 10.59 6.71
N GLN A 92 4.93 11.66 7.45
CA GLN A 92 5.64 12.95 7.33
C GLN A 92 7.11 12.81 7.67
N GLU A 93 7.44 12.22 8.83
CA GLU A 93 8.83 11.98 9.24
C GLU A 93 9.61 11.15 8.22
N ALA A 94 8.96 10.13 7.62
CA ALA A 94 9.57 9.29 6.61
C ALA A 94 9.81 10.04 5.30
N LEU A 95 8.91 10.94 4.90
CA LEU A 95 9.10 11.84 3.75
C LEU A 95 10.27 12.81 3.99
N ASP A 96 10.32 13.44 5.17
CA ASP A 96 11.38 14.38 5.54
C ASP A 96 12.77 13.72 5.58
N CYS A 97 12.84 12.48 6.08
CA CYS A 97 14.08 11.71 6.17
C CYS A 97 14.42 10.91 4.91
N GLY A 98 13.54 10.89 3.89
CA GLY A 98 13.72 10.08 2.68
C GLY A 98 13.70 8.56 2.92
N ASN A 99 12.98 8.08 3.93
CA ASN A 99 12.86 6.64 4.23
C ASN A 99 11.86 5.96 3.28
N CYS A 100 12.34 5.57 2.11
CA CYS A 100 11.54 4.97 1.04
C CYS A 100 10.76 3.72 1.48
N SER A 101 11.35 2.88 2.34
CA SER A 101 10.71 1.65 2.82
C SER A 101 9.50 1.98 3.69
N THR A 102 9.66 2.90 4.64
CA THR A 102 8.57 3.31 5.54
C THR A 102 7.46 4.03 4.77
N ILE A 103 7.79 4.93 3.84
CA ILE A 103 6.79 5.60 2.98
C ILE A 103 5.93 4.57 2.26
N ARG A 104 6.55 3.59 1.58
CA ARG A 104 5.84 2.56 0.82
C ARG A 104 4.92 1.71 1.71
N ILE A 105 5.41 1.33 2.89
CA ILE A 105 4.66 0.50 3.84
C ILE A 105 3.46 1.28 4.41
N LEU A 106 3.67 2.53 4.84
CA LEU A 106 2.60 3.34 5.42
C LEU A 106 1.54 3.74 4.37
N MET A 107 1.94 4.06 3.14
CA MET A 107 0.97 4.32 2.06
C MET A 107 0.12 3.07 1.74
N ARG A 108 0.74 1.89 1.71
CA ARG A 108 -0.02 0.63 1.57
C ARG A 108 -0.96 0.42 2.75
N PHE A 109 -0.51 0.67 3.98
CA PHE A 109 -1.35 0.50 5.15
C PHE A 109 -2.54 1.47 5.17
N LEU A 110 -2.33 2.75 4.83
CA LEU A 110 -3.41 3.73 4.65
C LEU A 110 -4.43 3.29 3.60
N THR A 111 -3.96 2.70 2.50
CA THR A 111 -4.84 2.16 1.46
C THR A 111 -5.71 1.03 1.99
N VAL A 112 -5.14 0.10 2.76
CA VAL A 112 -5.92 -0.98 3.39
C VAL A 112 -6.86 -0.43 4.46
N LEU A 113 -6.46 0.56 5.25
CA LEU A 113 -7.34 1.22 6.21
C LEU A 113 -8.54 1.90 5.54
N MET A 114 -8.36 2.44 4.32
CA MET A 114 -9.46 2.93 3.49
C MET A 114 -10.42 1.79 3.11
N CYS A 115 -9.91 0.66 2.62
CA CYS A 115 -10.73 -0.52 2.32
C CYS A 115 -11.49 -1.04 3.56
N CYS A 116 -10.89 -0.93 4.74
CA CYS A 116 -11.49 -1.32 6.03
C CYS A 116 -12.39 -0.24 6.65
N LYS A 117 -12.78 0.80 5.91
CA LYS A 117 -13.70 1.89 6.34
C LYS A 117 -13.18 2.70 7.54
N VAL A 118 -11.86 2.76 7.70
CA VAL A 118 -11.18 3.58 8.72
C VAL A 118 -10.81 4.96 8.17
N VAL A 119 -10.36 5.03 6.92
CA VAL A 119 -9.98 6.27 6.23
C VAL A 119 -10.93 6.53 5.06
N GLN A 120 -11.30 7.78 4.84
CA GLN A 120 -12.13 8.15 3.69
C GLN A 120 -11.34 8.03 2.37
N PRO A 121 -11.95 7.50 1.28
CA PRO A 121 -11.30 7.42 -0.03
C PRO A 121 -10.70 8.74 -0.51
N SER A 122 -11.47 9.84 -0.46
CA SER A 122 -11.02 11.15 -0.91
C SER A 122 -9.80 11.65 -0.10
N ALA A 123 -9.72 11.34 1.20
CA ALA A 123 -8.56 11.72 2.01
C ALA A 123 -7.27 11.00 1.57
N LEU A 124 -7.37 9.73 1.16
CA LEU A 124 -6.24 9.00 0.58
C LEU A 124 -5.85 9.59 -0.78
N LEU A 125 -6.82 9.95 -1.62
CA LEU A 125 -6.55 10.53 -2.94
C LEU A 125 -5.89 11.91 -2.86
N VAL A 126 -6.21 12.73 -1.85
CA VAL A 126 -5.47 13.98 -1.59
C VAL A 126 -3.98 13.71 -1.36
N VAL A 127 -3.61 12.62 -0.67
CA VAL A 127 -2.20 12.23 -0.49
C VAL A 127 -1.58 11.86 -1.84
N PHE A 128 -2.28 11.08 -2.67
CA PHE A 128 -1.79 10.69 -4.00
C PHE A 128 -1.62 11.90 -4.91
N GLU A 129 -2.61 12.79 -4.97
CA GLU A 129 -2.55 14.03 -5.75
C GLU A 129 -1.42 14.95 -5.29
N THR A 130 -1.17 15.04 -3.98
CA THR A 130 -0.07 15.85 -3.42
C THR A 130 1.28 15.31 -3.86
N LEU A 131 1.50 13.99 -3.74
CA LEU A 131 2.74 13.34 -4.16
C LEU A 131 2.94 13.42 -5.68
N LEU A 132 1.88 13.24 -6.45
CA LEU A 132 1.90 13.34 -7.91
C LEU A 132 2.16 14.77 -8.39
N SER A 133 1.55 15.77 -7.74
CA SER A 133 1.83 17.18 -8.01
C SER A 133 3.28 17.54 -7.68
N SER A 134 3.82 17.01 -6.59
CA SER A 134 5.25 17.14 -6.27
C SER A 134 6.12 16.47 -7.33
N ALA A 135 5.76 15.28 -7.81
CA ALA A 135 6.50 14.57 -8.86
C ALA A 135 6.53 15.36 -10.17
N ALA A 136 5.38 15.89 -10.61
CA ALA A 136 5.27 16.75 -11.78
C ALA A 136 6.10 18.04 -11.63
N THR A 137 6.10 18.65 -10.45
CA THR A 137 6.90 19.86 -10.16
C THR A 137 8.40 19.58 -10.19
N ILE A 138 8.85 18.41 -9.75
CA ILE A 138 10.27 18.03 -9.76
C ILE A 138 10.81 17.92 -11.19
N VAL A 139 10.03 17.35 -12.12
CA VAL A 139 10.44 17.12 -13.51
C VAL A 139 10.24 18.34 -14.42
N ASP A 140 9.53 19.36 -13.96
CA ASP A 140 9.35 20.63 -14.68
C ASP A 140 10.71 21.33 -14.89
N GLU A 141 11.05 21.67 -16.13
CA GLU A 141 12.35 22.25 -16.48
C GLU A 141 12.52 23.71 -16.01
N GLU A 142 11.42 24.44 -15.78
CA GLU A 142 11.45 25.85 -15.39
C GLU A 142 11.39 26.03 -13.87
N LYS A 143 10.60 25.20 -13.18
CA LYS A 143 10.29 25.30 -11.75
C LYS A 143 10.99 24.24 -10.90
N GLY A 144 11.41 23.14 -11.51
CA GLY A 144 11.88 21.94 -10.84
C GLY A 144 13.38 21.72 -10.91
N ASN A 145 13.78 20.48 -10.61
CA ASN A 145 15.13 20.00 -10.80
C ASN A 145 15.07 18.57 -11.37
N PRO A 146 15.17 18.42 -12.70
CA PRO A 146 15.09 17.11 -13.35
C PRO A 146 16.13 16.08 -12.88
N SER A 147 17.23 16.50 -12.25
CA SER A 147 18.20 15.57 -11.64
C SER A 147 17.61 14.77 -10.47
N TRP A 148 16.47 15.21 -9.91
CA TRP A 148 15.76 14.55 -8.83
C TRP A 148 14.60 13.67 -9.33
N GLN A 149 14.55 13.37 -10.63
CA GLN A 149 13.48 12.54 -11.20
C GLN A 149 13.32 11.19 -10.50
N ALA A 150 14.40 10.56 -10.01
CA ALA A 150 14.30 9.31 -9.25
C ALA A 150 13.39 9.42 -8.00
N CYS A 151 13.35 10.61 -7.36
CA CYS A 151 12.43 10.88 -6.26
C CYS A 151 10.98 11.03 -6.75
N ALA A 152 10.77 11.69 -7.88
CA ALA A 152 9.47 11.81 -8.53
C ALA A 152 8.93 10.43 -8.97
N ASP A 153 9.77 9.61 -9.62
CA ASP A 153 9.46 8.24 -10.01
C ASP A 153 9.13 7.36 -8.80
N PHE A 154 9.81 7.58 -7.67
CA PHE A 154 9.52 6.89 -6.42
C PHE A 154 8.13 7.23 -5.87
N TYR A 155 7.70 8.49 -5.92
CA TYR A 155 6.34 8.88 -5.51
C TYR A 155 5.27 8.22 -6.38
N VAL A 156 5.44 8.26 -7.70
CA VAL A 156 4.52 7.61 -8.63
C VAL A 156 4.50 6.10 -8.43
N THR A 157 5.67 5.49 -8.21
CA THR A 157 5.78 4.06 -7.85
C THR A 157 5.00 3.74 -6.58
N CYS A 158 5.07 4.59 -5.55
CA CYS A 158 4.33 4.37 -4.30
C CYS A 158 2.83 4.42 -4.53
N ILE A 159 2.33 5.39 -5.29
CA ILE A 159 0.91 5.50 -5.67
C ILE A 159 0.47 4.24 -6.42
N LEU A 160 1.18 3.86 -7.49
CA LEU A 160 0.85 2.68 -8.29
C LEU A 160 0.86 1.39 -7.45
N SER A 161 1.81 1.26 -6.52
CA SER A 161 1.91 0.08 -5.66
C SER A 161 0.77 -0.07 -4.64
N CYS A 162 -0.03 0.99 -4.43
CA CYS A 162 -1.21 0.95 -3.58
C CYS A 162 -2.46 0.44 -4.33
N LEU A 163 -2.53 0.66 -5.64
CA LEU A 163 -3.72 0.36 -6.44
C LEU A 163 -4.13 -1.12 -6.46
N PRO A 164 -3.22 -2.11 -6.43
CA PRO A 164 -3.61 -3.51 -6.28
C PRO A 164 -4.37 -3.84 -5.00
N TRP A 165 -4.28 -3.00 -3.96
CA TRP A 165 -4.90 -3.23 -2.66
C TRP A 165 -6.24 -2.53 -2.48
N GLY A 166 -6.48 -1.44 -3.21
CA GLY A 166 -7.67 -0.61 -3.01
C GLY A 166 -8.21 0.07 -4.27
N GLY A 167 -7.67 -0.22 -5.45
CA GLY A 167 -8.10 0.40 -6.71
C GLY A 167 -9.57 0.11 -7.03
N SER A 168 -10.04 -1.12 -6.80
CA SER A 168 -11.45 -1.48 -6.96
C SER A 168 -12.37 -0.64 -6.08
N GLU A 169 -11.99 -0.46 -4.81
CA GLU A 169 -12.76 0.29 -3.82
C GLU A 169 -12.77 1.80 -4.14
N LEU A 170 -11.64 2.35 -4.60
CA LEU A 170 -11.54 3.75 -5.02
C LEU A 170 -12.43 4.04 -6.24
N ILE A 171 -12.47 3.13 -7.21
CA ILE A 171 -13.30 3.31 -8.42
C ILE A 171 -14.77 3.16 -8.12
N GLU A 172 -15.14 2.28 -7.20
CA GLU A 172 -16.53 2.14 -6.78
C GLU A 172 -17.01 3.38 -5.99
N GLN A 173 -16.19 3.89 -5.07
CA GLN A 173 -16.60 4.98 -4.19
C GLN A 173 -16.38 6.39 -4.74
N VAL A 174 -15.26 6.65 -5.43
CA VAL A 174 -14.81 7.98 -5.85
C VAL A 174 -14.21 7.97 -7.28
N PRO A 175 -14.97 7.50 -8.30
CA PRO A 175 -14.45 7.27 -9.66
C PRO A 175 -13.83 8.51 -10.30
N GLU A 176 -14.43 9.69 -10.13
CA GLU A 176 -13.93 10.94 -10.72
C GLU A 176 -12.58 11.37 -10.13
N GLU A 177 -12.37 11.14 -8.83
CA GLU A 177 -11.13 11.54 -8.15
C GLU A 177 -9.98 10.60 -8.54
N ILE A 178 -10.22 9.29 -8.59
CA ILE A 178 -9.19 8.32 -8.99
C ILE A 178 -8.86 8.45 -10.48
N GLU A 179 -9.83 8.76 -11.34
CA GLU A 179 -9.58 9.05 -12.75
C GLU A 179 -8.63 10.25 -12.92
N ARG A 180 -8.81 11.33 -12.14
CA ARG A 180 -7.87 12.47 -12.14
C ARG A 180 -6.45 12.06 -11.76
N VAL A 181 -6.29 11.19 -10.77
CA VAL A 181 -4.97 10.65 -10.39
C VAL A 181 -4.36 9.82 -11.52
N ILE A 182 -5.15 8.93 -12.15
CA ILE A 182 -4.71 8.10 -13.27
C ILE A 182 -4.24 8.96 -14.45
N VAL A 183 -5.04 9.94 -14.86
CA VAL A 183 -4.68 10.88 -15.94
C VAL A 183 -3.42 11.68 -15.58
N GLY A 184 -3.28 12.08 -14.31
CA GLY A 184 -2.08 12.76 -13.84
C GLY A 184 -0.82 11.88 -13.89
N ILE A 185 -0.94 10.57 -13.63
CA ILE A 185 0.17 9.61 -13.76
C ILE A 185 0.57 9.47 -15.25
N GLU A 186 -0.40 9.34 -16.16
CA GLU A 186 -0.12 9.30 -17.59
C GLU A 186 0.59 10.57 -18.07
N ALA A 187 0.12 11.74 -17.61
CA ALA A 187 0.77 13.01 -17.91
C ALA A 187 2.22 13.05 -17.38
N TYR A 188 2.45 12.61 -16.14
CA TYR A 188 3.80 12.51 -15.57
C TYR A 188 4.72 11.60 -16.41
N LEU A 189 4.24 10.41 -16.78
CA LEU A 189 5.00 9.46 -17.59
C LEU A 189 5.35 10.01 -18.98
N SER A 190 4.53 10.91 -19.52
CA SER A 190 4.78 11.55 -20.82
C SER A 190 5.85 12.66 -20.80
N ILE A 191 6.08 13.29 -19.64
CA ILE A 191 6.99 14.45 -19.52
C ILE A 191 8.33 14.09 -18.88
N ARG A 192 8.41 12.97 -18.15
CA ARG A 192 9.66 12.53 -17.51
C ARG A 192 10.70 12.12 -18.56
N ARG A 193 11.98 12.19 -18.19
CA ARG A 193 13.07 11.71 -19.04
C ARG A 193 13.10 10.19 -19.03
N HIS A 194 13.03 9.58 -20.20
CA HIS A 194 13.24 8.13 -20.32
C HIS A 194 14.74 7.83 -20.16
N CYS A 195 15.09 7.12 -19.09
CA CYS A 195 16.44 6.62 -18.87
C CYS A 195 16.43 5.13 -19.24
N SER A 196 17.19 4.75 -20.27
CA SER A 196 17.28 3.33 -20.65
C SER A 196 18.04 2.57 -19.56
N ASP A 197 17.45 1.49 -19.05
CA ASP A 197 17.98 0.63 -17.98
C ASP A 197 19.22 -0.19 -18.40
N ILE A 198 19.92 0.20 -19.48
CA ILE A 198 21.10 -0.50 -20.04
C ILE A 198 22.17 -0.81 -18.97
N GLY A 199 22.31 0.04 -17.95
CA GLY A 199 23.27 -0.16 -16.84
C GLY A 199 22.81 -1.10 -15.73
N VAL A 200 21.53 -1.46 -15.69
CA VAL A 200 20.88 -2.33 -14.67
C VAL A 200 20.17 -3.54 -15.29
N SER A 201 20.21 -3.68 -16.62
CA SER A 201 19.74 -4.88 -17.29
C SER A 201 20.57 -6.09 -16.85
N ALA A 202 19.88 -7.10 -16.33
CA ALA A 202 20.50 -8.36 -15.94
C ALA A 202 20.95 -9.19 -17.15
N PHE A 203 20.48 -8.85 -18.35
CA PHE A 203 20.74 -9.58 -19.58
C PHE A 203 21.22 -8.65 -20.69
N GLU A 204 22.36 -8.96 -21.29
CA GLU A 204 22.79 -8.29 -22.52
C GLU A 204 21.92 -8.80 -23.68
N ASP A 205 21.24 -7.88 -24.36
CA ASP A 205 20.35 -8.21 -25.47
C ASP A 205 21.20 -8.59 -26.70
N SER A 206 21.51 -9.90 -26.82
CA SER A 206 22.44 -10.42 -27.84
C SER A 206 21.82 -10.53 -29.24
N ASP A 207 20.49 -10.41 -29.37
CA ASP A 207 19.77 -10.65 -30.62
C ASP A 207 19.23 -9.36 -31.24
N SER A 208 20.02 -8.78 -32.15
CA SER A 208 19.68 -7.64 -33.00
C SER A 208 18.47 -7.83 -33.95
N THR A 209 17.72 -8.93 -33.83
CA THR A 209 16.54 -9.27 -34.65
C THR A 209 15.18 -9.12 -33.95
N HIS A 210 15.15 -8.76 -32.65
CA HIS A 210 13.90 -8.49 -31.91
C HIS A 210 13.86 -7.08 -31.27
N LYS A 211 14.18 -6.04 -32.05
CA LYS A 211 13.93 -4.63 -31.66
C LYS A 211 12.43 -4.28 -31.66
N VAL A 212 11.63 -4.77 -30.71
CA VAL A 212 10.22 -4.33 -30.57
C VAL A 212 9.74 -4.17 -29.12
N HIS A 213 10.41 -4.72 -28.11
CA HIS A 213 10.19 -4.22 -26.76
C HIS A 213 11.11 -3.03 -26.57
N SER A 214 10.59 -1.82 -26.79
CA SER A 214 11.14 -0.62 -26.16
C SER A 214 11.46 -1.01 -24.73
N GLU A 215 12.73 -0.93 -24.34
CA GLU A 215 13.23 -1.37 -23.03
C GLU A 215 12.51 -0.52 -21.98
N LYS A 216 11.33 -0.98 -21.54
CA LYS A 216 10.49 -0.29 -20.57
C LYS A 216 11.25 -0.29 -19.26
N ASP A 217 11.37 0.86 -18.63
CA ASP A 217 11.89 0.89 -17.28
C ASP A 217 10.89 0.29 -16.27
N PHE A 218 11.34 0.08 -15.04
CA PHE A 218 10.51 -0.49 -13.98
C PHE A 218 9.16 0.23 -13.79
N LEU A 219 9.13 1.55 -13.90
CA LEU A 219 7.92 2.33 -13.66
C LEU A 219 6.94 2.21 -14.84
N GLU A 220 7.44 2.16 -16.07
CA GLU A 220 6.64 1.86 -17.27
C GLU A 220 6.07 0.44 -17.27
N ASP A 221 6.85 -0.55 -16.82
CA ASP A 221 6.37 -1.92 -16.64
C ASP A 221 5.28 -1.98 -15.55
N LEU A 222 5.51 -1.35 -14.40
CA LEU A 222 4.51 -1.26 -13.33
C LEU A 222 3.23 -0.58 -13.82
N TRP A 223 3.34 0.52 -14.56
CA TRP A 223 2.20 1.21 -15.15
C TRP A 223 1.41 0.29 -16.09
N GLY A 224 2.09 -0.42 -16.99
CA GLY A 224 1.45 -1.38 -17.89
C GLY A 224 0.66 -2.46 -17.13
N ARG A 225 1.23 -3.01 -16.05
CA ARG A 225 0.54 -4.00 -15.21
C ARG A 225 -0.68 -3.43 -14.49
N ILE A 226 -0.65 -2.17 -14.07
CA ILE A 226 -1.80 -1.49 -13.49
C ILE A 226 -2.89 -1.24 -14.54
N GLN A 227 -2.51 -0.89 -15.77
CA GLN A 227 -3.48 -0.78 -16.88
C GLN A 227 -4.15 -2.13 -17.18
N ASP A 228 -3.39 -3.23 -17.20
CA ASP A 228 -3.93 -4.57 -17.35
C ASP A 228 -4.89 -4.93 -16.21
N LEU A 229 -4.52 -4.62 -14.96
CA LEU A 229 -5.39 -4.80 -13.80
C LEU A 229 -6.69 -4.00 -13.93
N SER A 230 -6.61 -2.75 -14.41
CA SER A 230 -7.78 -1.90 -14.64
C SER A 230 -8.69 -2.46 -15.72
N ASN A 231 -8.13 -2.92 -16.84
CA ASN A 231 -8.86 -3.53 -17.94
C ASN A 231 -9.57 -4.83 -17.53
N ASN A 232 -9.01 -5.55 -16.55
CA ASN A 232 -9.61 -6.75 -15.95
C ASN A 232 -10.57 -6.44 -14.79
N GLY A 233 -11.03 -5.19 -14.67
CA GLY A 233 -12.01 -4.78 -13.68
C GLY A 233 -11.48 -4.82 -12.24
N TRP A 234 -10.18 -4.58 -12.05
CA TRP A 234 -9.51 -4.55 -10.75
C TRP A 234 -9.55 -5.85 -9.97
N LYS A 235 -9.76 -6.97 -10.68
CA LYS A 235 -9.73 -8.31 -10.12
C LYS A 235 -8.38 -8.94 -10.42
N LEU A 236 -7.75 -9.46 -9.37
CA LEU A 236 -6.64 -10.38 -9.53
C LEU A 236 -7.24 -11.76 -9.78
N ASP A 237 -6.80 -12.44 -10.83
CA ASP A 237 -7.11 -13.86 -10.99
C ASP A 237 -6.50 -14.61 -9.81
N SER A 238 -7.34 -14.96 -8.83
CA SER A 238 -7.01 -16.02 -7.90
C SER A 238 -6.99 -17.29 -8.74
N GLY A 239 -5.82 -17.63 -9.29
CA GLY A 239 -5.65 -18.83 -10.10
C GLY A 239 -6.38 -19.98 -9.39
N ASN A 240 -7.33 -20.59 -10.09
CA ASN A 240 -7.93 -21.85 -9.66
C ASN A 240 -6.80 -22.86 -9.62
N TYR A 241 -6.09 -22.92 -8.49
CA TYR A 241 -5.34 -24.10 -8.13
C TYR A 241 -6.38 -25.12 -7.70
N ASP A 242 -7.03 -25.73 -8.70
CA ASP A 242 -7.67 -27.03 -8.54
C ASP A 242 -6.56 -28.01 -8.16
N THR A 243 -6.36 -28.19 -6.86
CA THR A 243 -5.66 -29.34 -6.27
C THR A 243 -6.68 -30.32 -5.74
#